data_AF-V7FBD2-F1
#
_entry.id   AF-V7FBD2-F1
#
_cell.length_a   1.000
_cell.length_b   1.000
_cell.length_c   1.000
_cell.angle_alpha   90.00
_cell.angle_beta   90.00
_cell.angle_gamma   90.00
#
_symmetry.space_group_name_H-M   'P 1'
#
loop_
_entity.id
_entity.type
_entity.pdbx_description
1 polymer ?
#
loop_
_entity_poly.entity_id
_entity_poly.type
_entity_poly.pdbx_seq_one_letter_code
_entity_poly.pdbx_strand_id
1 'polypeptide(L)' 'MILVTEAVNATRTEFLVFAKAHGAMDLRVPAEVGVVAKVTILGSGKLDFSAVTKW' A
#
# COMPACT_ATOMS: atom_id res chain seq x y z
N MET A 1 0.43 3.21 -8.99
CA MET A 1 1.25 3.12 -7.76
C MET A 1 0.69 2.01 -6.86
N ILE A 2 1.54 1.34 -6.10
CA ILE A 2 1.15 0.26 -5.16
C ILE A 2 1.40 0.78 -3.75
N LEU A 3 0.45 0.54 -2.84
CA LEU A 3 0.64 0.75 -1.41
C LEU A 3 1.01 -0.58 -0.76
N VAL A 4 2.13 -0.63 -0.05
CA VAL A 4 2.53 -1.81 0.74
C VAL A 4 2.34 -1.49 2.22
N THR A 5 1.75 -2.40 2.98
CA THR A 5 1.43 -2.18 4.40
C THR A 5 1.49 -3.47 5.22
N GLU A 6 1.69 -3.32 6.53
CA GLU A 6 1.64 -4.39 7.54
C GLU A 6 0.23 -4.52 8.14
N ALA A 7 -0.70 -3.67 7.74
CA ALA A 7 -2.09 -3.74 8.17
C ALA A 7 -2.78 -4.96 7.52
N VAL A 8 -2.89 -6.04 8.29
CA VAL A 8 -3.32 -7.38 7.86
C VAL A 8 -4.65 -7.42 7.10
N ASN A 9 -5.56 -6.48 7.36
CA ASN A 9 -6.89 -6.42 6.75
C ASN A 9 -7.03 -5.26 5.76
N ALA A 10 -5.95 -4.58 5.38
CA ALA A 10 -6.04 -3.44 4.48
C ALA A 10 -6.49 -3.91 3.09
N THR A 11 -7.66 -3.43 2.67
CA THR A 11 -8.18 -3.65 1.32
C THR A 11 -8.13 -2.36 0.50
N ARG A 12 -7.94 -2.51 -0.81
CA ARG A 12 -8.03 -1.36 -1.73
C ARG A 12 -9.42 -0.71 -1.67
N THR A 13 -10.47 -1.51 -1.52
CA THR A 13 -11.85 -1.03 -1.49
C THR A 13 -12.10 -0.12 -0.30
N GLU A 14 -11.68 -0.53 0.90
CA GLU A 14 -11.81 0.31 2.10
C GLU A 14 -10.97 1.58 2.00
N PHE A 15 -9.74 1.46 1.47
CA PHE A 15 -8.89 2.62 1.24
C PHE A 15 -9.51 3.61 0.23
N LEU A 16 -10.11 3.10 -0.86
CA LEU A 16 -10.80 3.91 -1.86
C LEU A 16 -12.00 4.66 -1.25
N VAL A 17 -12.82 3.97 -0.45
CA VAL A 17 -13.97 4.59 0.24
C VAL A 17 -13.51 5.69 1.19
N PHE A 18 -12.51 5.39 2.02
CA PHE A 18 -11.92 6.37 2.94
C PHE A 18 -11.34 7.59 2.21
N ALA A 19 -10.56 7.34 1.16
CA ALA A 19 -9.89 8.40 0.41
C ALA A 19 -10.91 9.31 -0.30
N LYS A 20 -11.98 8.74 -0.89
CA LYS A 20 -13.07 9.51 -1.51
C LYS A 20 -13.79 10.38 -0.50
N ALA A 21 -14.07 9.86 0.70
CA ALA A 21 -14.67 10.64 1.78
C ALA A 21 -13.80 11.84 2.21
N HIS A 22 -12.48 11.77 2.00
CA HIS A 22 -11.52 12.84 2.29
C HIS A 22 -11.16 13.68 1.05
N GLY A 23 -11.97 13.64 -0.02
CA GLY A 23 -11.77 14.46 -1.21
C GLY A 23 -10.63 14.00 -2.13
N ALA A 24 -10.14 12.77 -1.97
CA ALA A 24 -9.19 12.20 -2.92
C ALA A 24 -9.92 11.85 -4.23
N MET A 25 -9.34 12.30 -5.36
CA MET A 25 -9.72 11.82 -6.68
C MET A 25 -9.20 10.41 -6.90
N ASP A 26 -9.89 9.59 -7.69
CA ASP A 26 -9.50 8.19 -7.97
C ASP A 26 -8.03 8.04 -8.42
N LEU A 27 -7.47 9.03 -9.12
CA LEU A 27 -6.06 9.03 -9.55
C LEU A 27 -5.05 9.06 -8.38
N ARG A 28 -5.45 9.61 -7.22
CA ARG A 28 -4.64 9.65 -5.99
C ARG A 28 -4.72 8.35 -5.18
N VAL A 29 -5.66 7.47 -5.51
CA VAL A 29 -5.82 6.19 -4.83
C VAL A 29 -4.85 5.17 -5.46
N PRO A 30 -4.13 4.37 -4.65
CA PRO A 30 -3.25 3.35 -5.19
C PRO A 30 -4.03 2.38 -6.09
N ALA A 31 -3.37 1.92 -7.14
CA ALA A 31 -3.91 0.91 -8.04
C ALA A 31 -4.08 -0.44 -7.31
N GLU A 32 -3.28 -0.67 -6.28
CA GLU A 32 -3.25 -1.91 -5.51
C GLU A 32 -2.79 -1.68 -4.07
N VAL A 33 -3.30 -2.50 -3.16
CA VAL A 33 -2.87 -2.54 -1.75
C VAL A 33 -2.33 -3.94 -1.46
N GLY A 34 -1.02 -4.02 -1.22
CA GLY A 34 -0.30 -5.23 -0.85
C GLY A 34 -0.07 -5.29 0.65
N VAL A 35 -0.56 -6.36 1.29
CA VAL A 35 -0.30 -6.65 2.70
C VAL A 35 0.91 -7.59 2.80
N VAL A 36 1.90 -7.21 3.59
CA VAL A 36 3.09 -8.01 3.90
C VAL A 36 3.22 -8.23 5.40
N ALA A 37 3.92 -9.27 5.82
CA ALA A 37 4.20 -9.51 7.23
C ALA A 37 5.09 -8.43 7.85
N LYS A 38 6.00 -7.87 7.05
CA LYS A 38 6.88 -6.78 7.46
C LYS A 38 7.26 -5.89 6.29
N VAL A 39 7.21 -4.57 6.47
CA VAL A 39 7.72 -3.62 5.48
C VAL A 39 9.23 -3.51 5.65
N THR A 40 9.96 -4.15 4.74
CA THR A 40 11.41 -4.17 4.71
C THR A 40 11.98 -2.99 3.94
N ILE A 41 13.02 -2.36 4.49
CA ILE A 41 13.72 -1.23 3.91
C ILE A 41 15.21 -1.55 3.78
N LEU A 42 15.80 -1.13 2.67
CA LEU A 42 17.24 -1.18 2.45
C LEU A 42 17.94 -0.23 3.44
N GLY A 43 19.25 -0.40 3.66
CA GLY A 43 20.04 0.51 4.49
C GLY A 43 20.04 1.97 4.02
N SER A 44 19.57 2.25 2.80
CA SER A 44 19.34 3.60 2.28
C SER A 44 17.99 4.22 2.66
N GLY A 45 17.14 3.49 3.40
CA GLY A 45 15.78 3.91 3.77
C GLY A 45 14.73 3.70 2.68
N LYS A 46 15.12 3.16 1.52
CA LYS A 46 14.19 2.82 0.42
C LYS A 46 13.51 1.49 0.69
N LEU A 47 12.29 1.34 0.18
CA LEU A 47 11.56 0.07 0.21
C LEU A 47 12.39 -1.02 -0.49
N ASP A 48 12.54 -2.16 0.17
CA ASP A 48 13.13 -3.35 -0.42
C ASP A 48 12.06 -4.12 -1.20
N PHE A 49 11.96 -3.81 -2.50
CA PHE A 49 11.02 -4.46 -3.40
C PHE A 49 11.28 -5.97 -3.57
N SER A 50 12.51 -6.44 -3.35
CA SER A 50 12.83 -7.87 -3.47
C SER A 50 12.26 -8.70 -2.32
N ALA A 51 12.05 -8.06 -1.16
CA ALA A 51 11.49 -8.70 0.02
C ALA A 51 9.97 -8.56 0.13
N VAL A 52 9.32 -7.71 -0.68
CA VAL A 52 7.85 -7.63 -0.78
C VAL A 52 7.34 -8.88 -1.50
N THR A 53 6.80 -9.83 -0.74
CA THR A 53 6.45 -11.18 -1.24
C THR A 53 5.10 -11.27 -1.95
N LYS A 54 4.63 -10.19 -2.58
CA LYS A 54 3.41 -10.18 -3.37
C LYS A 54 3.74 -9.68 -4.76
N TRP A 55 3.38 -10.52 -5.73
CA TRP A 55 3.50 -10.45 -7.20
C TRP A 55 4.92 -10.48 -7.78
#